data_AF-A0A2D6PU78-F1
#
_entry.id   AF-A0A2D6PU78-F1
#
_cell.length_a   1.000
_cell.length_b   1.000
_cell.length_c   1.000
_cell.angle_alpha   90.00
_cell.angle_beta   90.00
_cell.angle_gamma   90.00
#
_symmetry.space_group_name_H-M   'P 1'
#
loop_
_entity.id
_entity.type
_entity.pdbx_description
1 polymer ?
#
loop_
_entity_poly.entity_id
_entity_poly.type
_entity_poly.pdbx_seq_one_letter_code
_entity_poly.pdbx_strand_id
1 'polypeptide(L)'
;MAASPAGSPYPSIVRKALPAQHVPDQTILELAHEMIVPPDQDDNTFDEARDNPEFAAGYTYFGQFIAHDLTLFEQRPLLKNRRTAAFDLDSVYGGGPTSAPWLYTRGPDRFEFLLGTARDRFPDRTSSEPDLPRNAHGIAIIPDVRNDENVLTSQIHVGFMRAHNRIQRDLARTTELVGLELFQTAARELCWTYQYLVLNDFLPRILDELHREALEKELSKLTAKPSKSKRSSPPQSIAKEFVLAAFRFGHSIVRPGYRLNGDLHFRPLLPVDFRRSARDGHLAGGDFLPTRWAVDWSMFLTRDEPRKEIPDPGGRVQVARLIDRRLSGAMGQIPPIPPMAPFAREMRHDERLLRNLPLRTLKRGRDHKLPSGETLAAELGVPSHTPSRKGLPLWPYLLDEAFEQSGGRTLGCLGSCIVLDTCLKILSKDASSFLRANPEFIPTVGGRDRKELRLIDLLQPGFE
;
A
#
# COMPACT_ATOMS: atom_id res chain seq x y z
N MET A 1 -31.95 18.26 4.69
CA MET A 1 -31.10 17.05 4.55
C MET A 1 -31.15 16.58 3.10
N ALA A 2 -30.16 16.95 2.29
CA ALA A 2 -30.09 16.49 0.91
C ALA A 2 -29.50 15.08 0.90
N ALA A 3 -30.22 14.12 0.31
CA ALA A 3 -29.75 12.74 0.17
C ALA A 3 -28.39 12.71 -0.56
N SER A 4 -27.43 11.98 0.01
CA SER A 4 -26.14 11.73 -0.63
C SER A 4 -26.39 11.00 -1.96
N PRO A 5 -25.88 11.49 -3.10
CA PRO A 5 -26.07 10.83 -4.38
C PRO A 5 -25.31 9.50 -4.37
N ALA A 6 -26.08 8.41 -4.46
CA ALA A 6 -25.69 7.00 -4.57
C ALA A 6 -24.18 6.69 -4.60
N GLY A 7 -23.67 6.05 -3.53
CA GLY A 7 -22.38 5.37 -3.54
C GLY A 7 -21.46 5.59 -2.33
N SER A 8 -21.87 6.39 -1.33
CA SER A 8 -21.18 6.47 -0.04
C SER A 8 -22.18 6.89 1.06
N PRO A 9 -22.10 6.30 2.27
CA PRO A 9 -22.90 6.74 3.40
C PRO A 9 -22.50 8.14 3.91
N TYR A 10 -21.35 8.67 3.46
CA TYR A 10 -20.82 9.96 3.90
C TYR A 10 -20.98 11.09 2.84
N PRO A 11 -21.07 12.36 3.28
CA PRO A 11 -20.92 13.51 2.39
C PRO A 11 -19.60 13.44 1.63
N SER A 12 -19.59 13.94 0.39
CA SER A 12 -18.39 13.80 -0.43
C SER A 12 -17.25 14.76 -0.04
N ILE A 13 -16.14 14.20 0.44
CA ILE A 13 -14.87 14.92 0.75
C ILE A 13 -14.45 15.86 -0.39
N VAL A 14 -14.59 15.40 -1.64
CA VAL A 14 -14.11 16.12 -2.84
C VAL A 14 -14.88 17.41 -3.16
N ARG A 15 -16.06 17.67 -2.59
CA ARG A 15 -16.97 18.70 -3.14
C ARG A 15 -16.84 20.11 -2.56
N LYS A 16 -16.14 20.32 -1.44
CA LYS A 16 -16.09 21.64 -0.80
C LYS A 16 -14.66 22.06 -0.49
N ALA A 17 -14.30 23.26 -0.92
CA ALA A 17 -13.04 23.88 -0.53
C ALA A 17 -13.12 24.26 0.97
N LEU A 18 -12.54 23.41 1.82
CA LEU A 18 -12.41 23.70 3.24
C LEU A 18 -11.27 24.69 3.51
N PRO A 19 -11.38 25.52 4.55
CA PRO A 19 -10.31 26.44 4.91
C PRO A 19 -9.05 25.66 5.27
N ALA A 20 -7.92 26.12 4.72
CA ALA A 20 -6.62 25.54 5.03
C ALA A 20 -6.26 25.82 6.49
N GLN A 21 -5.72 24.82 7.19
CA GLN A 21 -5.13 25.05 8.50
C GLN A 21 -3.82 25.82 8.34
N HIS A 22 -3.66 26.91 9.08
CA HIS A 22 -2.36 27.57 9.19
C HIS A 22 -1.53 26.88 10.26
N VAL A 23 -0.35 26.37 9.87
CA VAL A 23 0.60 25.71 10.76
C VAL A 23 1.98 26.35 10.55
N PRO A 24 2.56 27.02 11.58
CA PRO A 24 3.87 27.64 11.46
C PRO A 24 4.98 26.62 11.14
N ASP A 25 5.98 27.05 10.37
CA ASP A 25 7.13 26.23 9.99
C ASP A 25 7.86 25.65 11.21
N GLN A 26 8.00 26.45 12.26
CA GLN A 26 8.61 26.04 13.52
C GLN A 26 7.84 24.89 14.18
N THR A 27 6.50 24.97 14.21
CA THR A 27 5.64 23.90 14.73
C THR A 27 5.76 22.62 13.90
N ILE A 28 5.90 22.73 12.58
CA ILE A 28 6.14 21.57 11.71
C ILE A 28 7.48 20.91 12.03
N LEU A 29 8.54 21.68 12.24
CA LEU A 29 9.87 21.16 12.57
C LEU A 29 9.89 20.46 13.93
N GLU A 30 9.30 21.08 14.96
CA GLU A 30 9.18 20.51 16.30
C GLU A 30 8.38 19.20 16.28
N LEU A 31 7.22 19.22 15.65
CA LEU A 31 6.37 18.03 15.56
C LEU A 31 7.07 16.91 14.78
N ALA A 32 7.73 17.22 13.67
CA ALA A 32 8.47 16.22 12.90
C ALA A 32 9.60 15.54 13.70
N HIS A 33 10.20 16.26 14.64
CA HIS A 33 11.22 15.73 15.54
C HIS A 33 10.58 14.86 16.65
N GLU A 34 9.50 15.33 17.27
CA GLU A 34 8.76 14.60 18.32
C GLU A 34 8.14 13.27 17.82
N MET A 35 7.79 13.21 16.54
CA MET A 35 7.18 12.06 15.89
C MET A 35 8.15 10.90 15.61
N ILE A 36 9.43 11.00 15.96
CA ILE A 36 10.40 9.93 15.74
C ILE A 36 10.77 9.29 17.08
N VAL A 37 10.67 7.96 17.17
CA VAL A 37 11.22 7.21 18.30
C VAL A 37 12.76 7.33 18.28
N PRO A 38 13.41 7.67 19.40
CA PRO A 38 14.87 7.67 19.50
C PRO A 38 15.47 6.32 19.06
N PRO A 39 16.52 6.29 18.22
CA PRO A 39 17.05 5.04 17.66
C PRO A 39 17.53 4.02 18.71
N ASP A 40 17.99 4.48 19.87
CA ASP A 40 18.38 3.65 21.02
C ASP A 40 17.20 2.95 21.70
N GLN A 41 15.97 3.39 21.40
CA GLN A 41 14.72 2.84 21.95
C GLN A 41 13.97 1.99 20.91
N ASP A 42 14.47 1.85 19.68
CA ASP A 42 13.79 1.18 18.56
C ASP A 42 14.57 -0.06 18.08
N ASP A 43 14.82 -1.00 19.00
CA ASP A 43 15.65 -2.21 18.79
C ASP A 43 14.96 -3.35 18.03
N ASN A 44 13.78 -3.08 17.45
CA ASN A 44 12.91 -4.02 16.74
C ASN A 44 12.40 -5.23 17.57
N THR A 45 12.68 -5.29 18.87
CA THR A 45 12.09 -6.32 19.74
C THR A 45 10.57 -6.14 19.81
N PHE A 46 9.84 -7.23 20.05
CA PHE A 46 8.40 -7.14 20.22
C PHE A 46 8.09 -6.31 21.46
N ASP A 47 7.20 -5.33 21.30
CA ASP A 47 6.84 -4.40 22.37
C ASP A 47 5.32 -4.19 22.35
N GLU A 48 4.62 -4.73 23.36
CA GLU A 48 3.16 -4.62 23.47
C GLU A 48 2.65 -3.17 23.49
N ALA A 49 3.48 -2.22 23.89
CA ALA A 49 3.11 -0.80 23.89
C ALA A 49 3.22 -0.14 22.51
N ARG A 50 3.89 -0.77 21.54
CA ARG A 50 4.17 -0.21 20.22
C ARG A 50 3.79 -1.12 19.05
N ASP A 51 3.55 -2.40 19.30
CA ASP A 51 3.25 -3.41 18.30
C ASP A 51 1.78 -3.79 18.30
N ASN A 52 1.23 -4.03 17.11
CA ASN A 52 -0.15 -4.44 16.92
C ASN A 52 -0.21 -5.96 16.77
N PRO A 53 -0.52 -6.73 17.85
CA PRO A 53 -0.54 -8.19 17.76
C PRO A 53 -1.59 -8.72 16.78
N GLU A 54 -2.59 -7.92 16.41
CA GLU A 54 -3.70 -8.32 15.53
C GLU A 54 -3.43 -7.98 14.05
N PHE A 55 -2.32 -7.29 13.73
CA PHE A 55 -2.02 -6.81 12.39
C PHE A 55 -0.70 -7.37 11.85
N ALA A 56 -0.79 -8.33 10.94
CA ALA A 56 0.37 -8.96 10.31
C ALA A 56 1.16 -7.94 9.45
N ALA A 57 2.48 -7.96 9.56
CA ALA A 57 3.36 -6.95 8.97
C ALA A 57 3.26 -6.84 7.44
N GLY A 58 2.91 -7.94 6.75
CA GLY A 58 2.75 -7.96 5.30
C GLY A 58 1.69 -6.98 4.79
N TYR A 59 0.64 -6.71 5.58
CA TYR A 59 -0.39 -5.73 5.21
C TYR A 59 0.12 -4.28 5.20
N THR A 60 1.23 -3.98 5.89
CA THR A 60 1.92 -2.69 5.77
C THR A 60 2.37 -2.44 4.34
N TYR A 61 3.00 -3.45 3.73
CA TYR A 61 3.56 -3.37 2.39
C TYR A 61 2.49 -3.54 1.31
N PHE A 62 1.41 -4.26 1.60
CA PHE A 62 0.24 -4.26 0.73
C PHE A 62 -0.46 -2.89 0.70
N GLY A 63 -0.57 -2.21 1.85
CA GLY A 63 -1.05 -0.83 1.90
C GLY A 63 -0.16 0.13 1.08
N GLN A 64 1.16 -0.03 1.16
CA GLN A 64 2.10 0.73 0.31
C GLN A 64 1.89 0.44 -1.19
N PHE A 65 1.74 -0.84 -1.56
CA PHE A 65 1.46 -1.25 -2.94
C PHE A 65 0.15 -0.63 -3.47
N ILE A 66 -0.92 -0.66 -2.66
CA ILE A 66 -2.20 0.01 -2.99
C ILE A 66 -2.00 1.53 -3.19
N ALA A 67 -1.19 2.17 -2.35
CA ALA A 67 -0.91 3.60 -2.49
C ALA A 67 -0.21 3.91 -3.82
N HIS A 68 0.73 3.06 -4.25
CA HIS A 68 1.43 3.22 -5.52
C HIS A 68 0.52 3.05 -6.72
N ASP A 69 -0.42 2.11 -6.65
CA ASP A 69 -1.42 1.87 -7.68
C ASP A 69 -2.38 3.06 -7.84
N LEU A 70 -2.88 3.58 -6.73
CA LEU A 70 -3.85 4.67 -6.77
C LEU A 70 -3.23 6.04 -7.12
N THR A 71 -1.96 6.27 -6.80
CA THR A 71 -1.41 7.63 -6.75
C THR A 71 -0.05 7.78 -7.39
N LEU A 72 0.11 8.73 -8.31
CA LEU A 72 1.40 9.24 -8.80
C LEU A 72 1.29 10.75 -9.03
N PHE A 73 1.56 11.55 -8.01
CA PHE A 73 1.37 12.99 -8.08
C PHE A 73 2.62 13.74 -8.57
N GLU A 74 2.42 14.70 -9.48
CA GLU A 74 3.44 15.71 -9.83
C GLU A 74 3.77 16.59 -8.61
N GLN A 75 5.04 16.98 -8.47
CA GLN A 75 5.42 17.98 -7.47
C GLN A 75 5.22 19.39 -8.04
N ARG A 76 4.14 20.04 -7.56
CA ARG A 76 3.79 21.47 -7.71
C ARG A 76 3.53 21.96 -9.14
N PRO A 77 2.64 22.97 -9.32
CA PRO A 77 1.78 23.61 -8.31
C PRO A 77 0.46 22.87 -8.05
N LEU A 78 0.11 21.83 -8.82
CA LEU A 78 -1.15 21.10 -8.70
C LEU A 78 -0.90 19.60 -8.45
N LEU A 79 -1.64 19.01 -7.50
CA LEU A 79 -1.77 17.56 -7.33
C LEU A 79 -2.52 16.97 -8.54
N LYS A 80 -1.85 16.89 -9.69
CA LYS A 80 -2.35 16.11 -10.81
C LYS A 80 -1.89 14.67 -10.61
N ASN A 81 -2.85 13.76 -10.46
CA ASN A 81 -2.55 12.34 -10.50
C ASN A 81 -2.18 11.95 -11.93
N ARG A 82 -0.99 11.40 -12.14
CA ARG A 82 -0.52 10.87 -13.44
C ARG A 82 -0.93 9.42 -13.67
N ARG A 83 -1.49 8.77 -12.65
CA ARG A 83 -2.10 7.44 -12.74
C ARG A 83 -3.61 7.53 -12.94
N THR A 84 -4.17 6.43 -13.41
CA THR A 84 -5.61 6.18 -13.25
C THR A 84 -5.93 6.17 -11.76
N ALA A 85 -6.94 6.93 -11.35
CA ALA A 85 -7.46 6.86 -9.99
C ALA A 85 -8.42 5.67 -9.87
N ALA A 86 -7.90 4.47 -10.12
CA ALA A 86 -8.61 3.20 -10.19
C ALA A 86 -7.77 2.09 -9.56
N PHE A 87 -8.43 1.00 -9.13
CA PHE A 87 -7.76 -0.21 -8.66
C PHE A 87 -7.60 -1.18 -9.85
N ASP A 88 -6.75 -0.80 -10.80
CA ASP A 88 -6.62 -1.46 -12.10
C ASP A 88 -5.23 -2.08 -12.32
N LEU A 89 -4.34 -2.03 -11.31
CA LEU A 89 -2.98 -2.55 -11.39
C LEU A 89 -2.16 -1.89 -12.52
N ASP A 90 -2.44 -0.62 -12.87
CA ASP A 90 -1.66 0.11 -13.88
C ASP A 90 -0.16 0.18 -13.52
N SER A 91 0.13 0.14 -12.22
CA SER A 91 1.47 0.12 -11.63
C SER A 91 2.25 -1.18 -11.92
N VAL A 92 1.55 -2.25 -12.31
CA VAL A 92 2.08 -3.56 -12.70
C VAL A 92 2.02 -3.76 -14.21
N TYR A 93 0.90 -3.41 -14.84
CA TYR A 93 0.68 -3.69 -16.27
C TYR A 93 1.34 -2.68 -17.22
N GLY A 94 1.56 -1.43 -16.81
CA GLY A 94 2.18 -0.42 -17.69
C GLY A 94 1.48 -0.21 -19.03
N GLY A 95 0.17 -0.47 -19.10
CA GLY A 95 -0.63 -0.41 -20.33
C GLY A 95 -0.61 -1.69 -21.19
N GLY A 96 -0.08 -2.80 -20.66
CA GLY A 96 -0.12 -4.12 -21.31
C GLY A 96 0.90 -4.32 -22.44
N PRO A 97 0.88 -5.47 -23.14
CA PRO A 97 1.91 -5.86 -24.11
C PRO A 97 2.00 -4.93 -25.33
N THR A 98 0.97 -4.17 -25.65
CA THR A 98 1.01 -3.17 -26.72
C THR A 98 1.78 -1.91 -26.31
N SER A 99 1.59 -1.44 -25.07
CA SER A 99 2.17 -0.19 -24.57
C SER A 99 3.58 -0.40 -24.00
N ALA A 100 3.78 -1.54 -23.33
CA ALA A 100 5.04 -1.91 -22.67
C ALA A 100 5.49 -3.33 -23.07
N PRO A 101 5.75 -3.60 -24.36
CA PRO A 101 6.09 -4.94 -24.87
C PRO A 101 7.36 -5.55 -24.25
N TRP A 102 8.24 -4.74 -23.65
CA TRP A 102 9.47 -5.20 -22.99
C TRP A 102 9.22 -5.85 -21.63
N LEU A 103 7.99 -5.82 -21.10
CA LEU A 103 7.62 -6.46 -19.83
C LEU A 103 7.09 -7.89 -20.01
N TYR A 104 6.84 -8.31 -21.25
CA TYR A 104 6.13 -9.55 -21.56
C TYR A 104 6.90 -10.47 -22.50
N THR A 105 6.61 -11.77 -22.44
CA THR A 105 7.06 -12.73 -23.44
C THR A 105 6.51 -12.35 -24.82
N ARG A 106 7.28 -12.70 -25.87
CA ARG A 106 6.84 -12.54 -27.25
C ARG A 106 6.38 -13.89 -27.79
N GLY A 107 5.15 -13.94 -28.29
CA GLY A 107 4.60 -15.12 -28.95
C GLY A 107 3.21 -14.85 -29.51
N PRO A 108 2.72 -15.71 -30.42
CA PRO A 108 1.36 -15.59 -30.95
C PRO A 108 0.29 -15.95 -29.90
N ASP A 109 0.62 -16.84 -28.96
CA ASP A 109 -0.39 -17.49 -28.12
C ASP A 109 -0.65 -16.79 -26.78
N ARG A 110 0.38 -16.19 -26.17
CA ARG A 110 0.27 -15.59 -24.82
C ARG A 110 1.35 -14.56 -24.54
N PHE A 111 1.05 -13.66 -23.60
CA PHE A 111 1.92 -12.56 -23.16
C PHE A 111 2.11 -12.64 -21.64
N GLU A 112 2.98 -13.53 -21.19
CA GLU A 112 3.30 -13.69 -19.77
C GLU A 112 4.29 -12.59 -19.34
N PHE A 113 4.18 -12.08 -18.12
CA PHE A 113 5.20 -11.20 -17.54
C PHE A 113 6.57 -11.89 -17.51
N LEU A 114 7.60 -11.14 -17.88
CA LEU A 114 8.99 -11.56 -17.71
C LEU A 114 9.40 -11.42 -16.25
N LEU A 115 9.92 -12.49 -15.66
CA LEU A 115 10.44 -12.51 -14.30
C LEU A 115 11.97 -12.47 -14.33
N GLY A 116 12.55 -11.78 -13.35
CA GLY A 116 13.96 -11.92 -13.02
C GLY A 116 14.19 -13.10 -12.07
N THR A 117 15.45 -13.30 -11.73
CA THR A 117 15.85 -14.27 -10.69
C THR A 117 16.76 -13.58 -9.70
N ALA A 118 16.71 -14.03 -8.44
CA ALA A 118 17.64 -13.60 -7.40
C ALA A 118 19.09 -13.88 -7.83
N ARG A 119 19.99 -12.96 -7.51
CA ARG A 119 21.40 -13.01 -7.89
C ARG A 119 22.26 -12.45 -6.77
N ASP A 120 23.31 -13.18 -6.43
CA ASP A 120 24.38 -12.62 -5.60
C ASP A 120 25.28 -11.74 -6.47
N ARG A 121 25.85 -10.70 -5.86
CA ARG A 121 26.90 -9.89 -6.51
C ARG A 121 28.14 -10.72 -6.87
N PHE A 122 28.27 -11.94 -6.34
CA PHE A 122 29.31 -12.90 -6.67
C PHE A 122 28.70 -14.15 -7.35
N PRO A 123 29.16 -14.53 -8.55
CA PRO A 123 28.41 -15.33 -9.52
C PRO A 123 28.32 -16.84 -9.25
N ASP A 124 28.78 -17.35 -8.10
CA ASP A 124 28.94 -18.80 -7.90
C ASP A 124 27.66 -19.55 -7.51
N ARG A 125 26.49 -18.89 -7.51
CA ARG A 125 25.21 -19.54 -7.19
C ARG A 125 24.08 -19.09 -8.12
N THR A 126 23.58 -20.04 -8.92
CA THR A 126 22.32 -19.87 -9.64
C THR A 126 21.16 -20.07 -8.65
N SER A 127 20.35 -19.03 -8.43
CA SER A 127 19.07 -19.14 -7.69
C SER A 127 17.90 -19.23 -8.68
N SER A 128 16.90 -20.03 -8.32
CA SER A 128 15.60 -20.09 -9.00
C SER A 128 14.55 -19.21 -8.33
N GLU A 129 14.92 -18.47 -7.28
CA GLU A 129 14.01 -17.57 -6.56
C GLU A 129 13.60 -16.41 -7.49
N PRO A 130 12.29 -16.15 -7.68
CA PRO A 130 11.85 -15.06 -8.55
C PRO A 130 12.20 -13.69 -8.00
N ASP A 131 12.59 -12.80 -8.90
CA ASP A 131 12.79 -11.38 -8.63
C ASP A 131 12.12 -10.55 -9.75
N LEU A 132 12.07 -9.24 -9.57
CA LEU A 132 11.74 -8.32 -10.63
C LEU A 132 12.73 -8.49 -11.80
N PRO A 133 12.28 -8.31 -13.07
CA PRO A 133 13.20 -8.19 -14.17
C PRO A 133 14.09 -6.95 -13.93
N ARG A 134 15.41 -7.14 -13.91
CA ARG A 134 16.39 -6.08 -13.64
C ARG A 134 17.37 -5.95 -14.80
N ASN A 135 17.80 -4.72 -15.08
CA ASN A 135 18.88 -4.49 -16.03
C ASN A 135 20.24 -4.91 -15.43
N ALA A 136 21.33 -4.79 -16.20
CA ALA A 136 22.67 -5.16 -15.77
C ALA A 136 23.18 -4.42 -14.52
N HIS A 137 22.54 -3.31 -14.13
CA HIS A 137 22.89 -2.51 -12.96
C HIS A 137 21.95 -2.76 -11.76
N GLY A 138 21.11 -3.80 -11.80
CA GLY A 138 20.19 -4.13 -10.71
C GLY A 138 18.93 -3.26 -10.64
N ILE A 139 18.73 -2.36 -11.62
CA ILE A 139 17.55 -1.47 -11.66
C ILE A 139 16.35 -2.26 -12.16
N ALA A 140 15.27 -2.27 -11.39
CA ALA A 140 14.01 -2.91 -11.78
C ALA A 140 13.41 -2.29 -13.05
N ILE A 141 12.98 -3.16 -13.96
CA ILE A 141 12.30 -2.82 -15.21
C ILE A 141 10.80 -3.07 -14.99
N ILE A 142 10.15 -2.11 -14.34
CA ILE A 142 8.73 -2.15 -13.98
C ILE A 142 8.04 -0.81 -14.27
N PRO A 143 6.70 -0.76 -14.43
CA PRO A 143 6.01 0.50 -14.73
C PRO A 143 6.09 1.53 -13.61
N ASP A 144 5.93 1.11 -12.35
CA ASP A 144 6.13 1.95 -11.17
C ASP A 144 7.40 1.58 -10.42
N VAL A 145 8.45 2.38 -10.58
CA VAL A 145 9.73 2.17 -9.88
C VAL A 145 9.61 2.23 -8.36
N ARG A 146 8.54 2.83 -7.81
CA ARG A 146 8.33 2.86 -6.35
C ARG A 146 8.01 1.47 -5.78
N ASN A 147 7.52 0.55 -6.61
CA ASN A 147 7.37 -0.84 -6.20
C ASN A 147 8.70 -1.57 -5.99
N ASP A 148 9.85 -0.93 -6.23
CA ASP A 148 11.19 -1.41 -5.87
C ASP A 148 11.86 -0.58 -4.75
N GLU A 149 11.08 0.15 -3.94
CA GLU A 149 11.63 0.90 -2.80
C GLU A 149 12.16 -0.01 -1.68
N ASN A 150 11.57 -1.19 -1.50
CA ASN A 150 12.00 -2.20 -0.54
C ASN A 150 11.67 -3.62 -1.03
N VAL A 151 12.38 -4.61 -0.50
CA VAL A 151 12.25 -6.03 -0.87
C VAL A 151 10.83 -6.56 -0.67
N LEU A 152 10.11 -6.13 0.37
CA LEU A 152 8.77 -6.65 0.65
C LEU A 152 7.76 -6.15 -0.40
N THR A 153 7.81 -4.86 -0.77
CA THR A 153 6.97 -4.32 -1.85
C THR A 153 7.33 -4.90 -3.22
N SER A 154 8.62 -5.08 -3.52
CA SER A 154 9.03 -5.66 -4.81
C SER A 154 8.59 -7.12 -4.94
N GLN A 155 8.61 -7.89 -3.85
CA GLN A 155 8.15 -9.27 -3.85
C GLN A 155 6.62 -9.39 -3.87
N ILE A 156 5.87 -8.44 -3.33
CA ILE A 156 4.41 -8.34 -3.58
C ILE A 156 4.15 -8.12 -5.08
N HIS A 157 4.89 -7.21 -5.72
CA HIS A 157 4.78 -6.95 -7.14
C HIS A 157 5.08 -8.20 -7.99
N VAL A 158 6.16 -8.93 -7.68
CA VAL A 158 6.47 -10.24 -8.27
C VAL A 158 5.33 -11.23 -8.07
N GLY A 159 4.70 -11.24 -6.90
CA GLY A 159 3.52 -12.05 -6.60
C GLY A 159 2.36 -11.79 -7.57
N PHE A 160 2.02 -10.52 -7.83
CA PHE A 160 1.00 -10.16 -8.82
C PHE A 160 1.40 -10.55 -10.26
N MET A 161 2.68 -10.39 -10.64
CA MET A 161 3.16 -10.83 -11.96
C MET A 161 3.00 -12.34 -12.16
N ARG A 162 3.40 -13.12 -11.15
CA ARG A 162 3.26 -14.59 -11.15
C ARG A 162 1.80 -15.02 -11.16
N ALA A 163 0.95 -14.36 -10.36
CA ALA A 163 -0.48 -14.58 -10.34
C ALA A 163 -1.11 -14.42 -11.74
N HIS A 164 -0.76 -13.35 -12.44
CA HIS A 164 -1.22 -13.14 -13.82
C HIS A 164 -0.77 -14.25 -14.77
N ASN A 165 0.51 -14.63 -14.70
CA ASN A 165 1.06 -15.70 -15.55
C ASN A 165 0.35 -17.02 -15.31
N ARG A 166 0.04 -17.34 -14.05
CA ARG A 166 -0.76 -18.53 -13.73
C ARG A 166 -2.15 -18.45 -14.32
N ILE A 167 -2.87 -17.36 -14.12
CA ILE A 167 -4.24 -17.18 -14.62
C ILE A 167 -4.26 -17.35 -16.14
N GLN A 168 -3.31 -16.76 -16.88
CA GLN A 168 -3.21 -16.98 -18.33
C GLN A 168 -3.04 -18.47 -18.70
N ARG A 169 -2.16 -19.19 -18.00
CA ARG A 169 -1.93 -20.62 -18.26
C ARG A 169 -3.16 -21.47 -17.93
N ASP A 170 -3.90 -21.10 -16.88
CA ASP A 170 -5.13 -21.79 -16.50
C ASP A 170 -6.22 -21.55 -17.55
N LEU A 171 -6.44 -20.30 -17.97
CA LEU A 171 -7.38 -19.94 -19.02
C LEU A 171 -7.03 -20.57 -20.38
N ALA A 172 -5.75 -20.59 -20.76
CA ALA A 172 -5.31 -21.22 -22.02
C ALA A 172 -5.54 -22.74 -22.04
N ARG A 173 -5.66 -23.39 -20.87
CA ARG A 173 -5.97 -24.83 -20.76
C ARG A 173 -7.47 -25.11 -20.76
N THR A 174 -8.29 -24.16 -20.31
CA THR A 174 -9.73 -24.35 -20.10
C THR A 174 -10.60 -23.63 -21.14
N THR A 175 -10.00 -22.80 -21.99
CA THR A 175 -10.68 -22.01 -23.02
C THR A 175 -9.89 -22.03 -24.33
N GLU A 176 -10.49 -21.51 -25.40
CA GLU A 176 -9.81 -21.32 -26.71
C GLU A 176 -9.18 -19.93 -26.86
N LEU A 177 -9.12 -19.14 -25.78
CA LEU A 177 -8.59 -17.78 -25.80
C LEU A 177 -7.08 -17.78 -26.06
N VAL A 178 -6.62 -16.89 -26.93
CA VAL A 178 -5.19 -16.70 -27.26
C VAL A 178 -4.81 -15.23 -27.38
N GLY A 179 -3.51 -14.97 -27.40
CA GLY A 179 -2.91 -13.66 -27.67
C GLY A 179 -3.44 -12.58 -26.72
N LEU A 180 -3.88 -11.45 -27.31
CA LEU A 180 -4.31 -10.29 -26.54
C LEU A 180 -5.63 -10.53 -25.80
N GLU A 181 -6.53 -11.36 -26.33
CA GLU A 181 -7.81 -11.65 -25.69
C GLU A 181 -7.63 -12.48 -24.41
N LEU A 182 -6.73 -13.47 -24.46
CA LEU A 182 -6.29 -14.22 -23.30
C LEU A 182 -5.67 -13.30 -22.25
N PHE A 183 -4.75 -12.42 -22.67
CA PHE A 183 -4.11 -11.45 -21.80
C PHE A 183 -5.13 -10.55 -21.10
N GLN A 184 -6.07 -9.97 -21.85
CA GLN A 184 -7.08 -9.05 -21.32
C GLN A 184 -8.04 -9.75 -20.35
N THR A 185 -8.39 -11.00 -20.64
CA THR A 185 -9.24 -11.81 -19.75
C THR A 185 -8.53 -12.13 -18.44
N ALA A 186 -7.27 -12.58 -18.51
CA ALA A 186 -6.44 -12.82 -17.32
C ALA A 186 -6.20 -11.54 -16.51
N ALA A 187 -5.94 -10.42 -17.19
CA ALA A 187 -5.75 -9.13 -16.55
C ALA A 187 -7.00 -8.69 -15.79
N ARG A 188 -8.17 -8.81 -16.41
CA ARG A 188 -9.46 -8.51 -15.76
C ARG A 188 -9.69 -9.38 -14.52
N GLU A 189 -9.45 -10.67 -14.61
CA GLU A 189 -9.60 -11.60 -13.47
C GLU A 189 -8.66 -11.24 -12.31
N LEU A 190 -7.39 -10.91 -12.59
CA LEU A 190 -6.47 -10.49 -11.54
C LEU A 190 -6.82 -9.12 -10.95
N CYS A 191 -7.26 -8.15 -11.77
CA CYS A 191 -7.71 -6.85 -11.27
C CYS A 191 -8.92 -7.00 -10.36
N TRP A 192 -9.90 -7.83 -10.72
CA TRP A 192 -11.04 -8.13 -9.85
C TRP A 192 -10.62 -8.84 -8.56
N THR A 193 -9.65 -9.76 -8.65
CA THR A 193 -9.06 -10.42 -7.47
C THR A 193 -8.38 -9.42 -6.54
N TYR A 194 -7.62 -8.47 -7.10
CA TYR A 194 -7.00 -7.39 -6.34
C TYR A 194 -8.04 -6.48 -5.65
N GLN A 195 -9.07 -6.05 -6.39
CA GLN A 195 -10.18 -5.26 -5.84
C GLN A 195 -10.91 -6.01 -4.72
N TYR A 196 -11.09 -7.32 -4.88
CA TYR A 196 -11.67 -8.18 -3.85
C TYR A 196 -10.79 -8.21 -2.60
N LEU A 197 -9.46 -8.38 -2.74
CA LEU A 197 -8.51 -8.34 -1.62
C LEU A 197 -8.53 -6.99 -0.90
N VAL A 198 -8.63 -5.88 -1.63
CA VAL A 198 -8.75 -4.54 -1.03
C VAL A 198 -10.00 -4.45 -0.16
N LEU A 199 -11.17 -4.84 -0.70
CA LEU A 199 -12.46 -4.69 -0.02
C LEU A 199 -12.69 -5.71 1.11
N ASN A 200 -12.27 -6.95 0.94
CA ASN A 200 -12.64 -8.06 1.83
C ASN A 200 -11.50 -8.49 2.77
N ASP A 201 -10.25 -8.12 2.48
CA ASP A 201 -9.11 -8.51 3.31
C ASP A 201 -8.39 -7.29 3.91
N PHE A 202 -8.04 -6.28 3.10
CA PHE A 202 -7.26 -5.14 3.60
C PHE A 202 -8.09 -4.11 4.38
N LEU A 203 -9.18 -3.60 3.80
CA LEU A 203 -9.99 -2.56 4.45
C LEU A 203 -10.54 -2.99 5.83
N PRO A 204 -11.12 -4.20 6.00
CA PRO A 204 -11.64 -4.61 7.30
C PRO A 204 -10.60 -4.61 8.44
N ARG A 205 -9.31 -4.78 8.10
CA ARG A 205 -8.21 -4.81 9.07
C ARG A 205 -7.78 -3.43 9.56
N ILE A 206 -8.04 -2.38 8.79
CA ILE A 206 -7.57 -1.02 9.10
C ILE A 206 -8.69 -0.08 9.55
N LEU A 207 -9.95 -0.39 9.20
CA LEU A 207 -11.09 0.43 9.58
C LEU A 207 -11.51 0.13 11.03
N ASP A 208 -11.97 1.16 11.73
CA ASP A 208 -12.71 0.97 12.98
C ASP A 208 -14.00 0.17 12.77
N GLU A 209 -14.56 -0.34 13.86
CA GLU A 209 -15.72 -1.21 13.86
C GLU A 209 -16.93 -0.62 13.13
N LEU A 210 -17.26 0.65 13.37
CA LEU A 210 -18.40 1.31 12.75
C LEU A 210 -18.25 1.35 11.22
N HIS A 211 -17.04 1.64 10.75
CA HIS A 211 -16.75 1.71 9.31
C HIS A 211 -16.57 0.33 8.67
N ARG A 212 -16.13 -0.68 9.42
CA ARG A 212 -16.15 -2.08 8.97
C ARG A 212 -17.58 -2.55 8.73
N GLU A 213 -18.49 -2.31 9.67
CA GLU A 213 -19.91 -2.60 9.48
C GLU A 213 -20.51 -1.81 8.30
N ALA A 214 -20.12 -0.54 8.14
CA ALA A 214 -20.58 0.28 7.02
C ALA A 214 -20.13 -0.29 5.68
N LEU A 215 -18.86 -0.76 5.60
CA LEU A 215 -18.33 -1.44 4.43
C LEU A 215 -19.16 -2.69 4.09
N GLU A 216 -19.41 -3.57 5.05
CA GLU A 216 -20.21 -4.79 4.84
C GLU A 216 -21.63 -4.48 4.35
N LYS A 217 -22.29 -3.49 4.96
CA LYS A 217 -23.63 -3.02 4.57
C LYS A 217 -23.62 -2.46 3.15
N GLU A 218 -22.62 -1.67 2.77
CA GLU A 218 -22.52 -1.10 1.43
C GLU A 218 -22.18 -2.15 0.37
N LEU A 219 -21.27 -3.10 0.65
CA LEU A 219 -20.97 -4.22 -0.24
C LEU A 219 -22.24 -5.04 -0.51
N SER A 220 -22.98 -5.38 0.54
CA SER A 220 -24.25 -6.11 0.42
C SER A 220 -25.28 -5.37 -0.45
N LYS A 221 -25.36 -4.04 -0.35
CA LYS A 221 -26.27 -3.24 -1.18
C LYS A 221 -25.81 -3.21 -2.65
N LEU A 222 -24.51 -2.99 -2.89
CA LEU A 222 -23.94 -2.85 -4.22
C LEU A 222 -24.03 -4.16 -5.02
N THR A 223 -23.86 -5.30 -4.35
CA THR A 223 -24.01 -6.63 -4.97
C THR A 223 -25.46 -7.01 -5.20
N ALA A 224 -26.38 -6.67 -4.28
CA ALA A 224 -27.81 -6.98 -4.44
C ALA A 224 -28.53 -6.12 -5.49
N LYS A 225 -28.09 -4.86 -5.69
CA LYS A 225 -28.69 -3.94 -6.66
C LYS A 225 -27.60 -3.23 -7.47
N PRO A 226 -26.98 -3.93 -8.44
CA PRO A 226 -25.94 -3.32 -9.25
C PRO A 226 -26.50 -2.15 -10.06
N SER A 227 -25.71 -1.09 -10.10
CA SER A 227 -26.08 0.14 -10.80
C SER A 227 -26.13 -0.11 -12.31
N LYS A 228 -27.29 0.12 -12.94
CA LYS A 228 -27.50 -0.03 -14.38
C LYS A 228 -26.94 1.13 -15.23
N SER A 229 -26.32 2.14 -14.61
CA SER A 229 -25.77 3.29 -15.34
C SER A 229 -24.57 2.88 -16.18
N LYS A 230 -24.64 3.11 -17.50
CA LYS A 230 -23.50 2.97 -18.43
C LYS A 230 -22.59 4.20 -18.45
N ARG A 231 -22.99 5.30 -17.80
CA ARG A 231 -22.17 6.52 -17.64
C ARG A 231 -21.52 6.49 -16.27
N SER A 232 -20.39 5.79 -16.17
CA SER A 232 -19.62 5.73 -14.95
C SER A 232 -18.15 5.54 -15.30
N SER A 233 -17.32 6.50 -14.91
CA SER A 233 -15.86 6.42 -14.96
C SER A 233 -15.33 6.54 -13.53
N PRO A 234 -14.14 5.98 -13.23
CA PRO A 234 -13.48 6.30 -11.98
C PRO A 234 -13.35 7.84 -11.82
N PRO A 235 -13.31 8.35 -10.58
CA PRO A 235 -13.13 9.77 -10.35
C PRO A 235 -11.82 10.24 -11.02
N GLN A 236 -11.82 11.41 -11.65
CA GLN A 236 -10.60 11.96 -12.29
C GLN A 236 -9.51 12.37 -11.29
N SER A 237 -9.86 12.47 -10.01
CA SER A 237 -8.95 12.86 -8.93
C SER A 237 -9.30 12.16 -7.62
N ILE A 238 -8.27 11.82 -6.85
CA ILE A 238 -8.41 11.29 -5.48
C ILE A 238 -8.40 12.45 -4.49
N ALA A 239 -9.16 12.32 -3.38
CA ALA A 239 -9.18 13.33 -2.32
C ALA A 239 -7.77 13.57 -1.76
N LYS A 240 -7.37 14.84 -1.61
CA LYS A 240 -6.05 15.18 -1.09
C LYS A 240 -5.89 14.77 0.38
N GLU A 241 -6.98 14.77 1.14
CA GLU A 241 -7.07 14.33 2.53
C GLU A 241 -6.72 12.84 2.65
N PHE A 242 -7.17 12.02 1.70
CA PHE A 242 -6.79 10.61 1.60
C PHE A 242 -5.29 10.44 1.36
N VAL A 243 -4.77 11.08 0.31
CA VAL A 243 -3.38 10.90 -0.17
C VAL A 243 -2.34 11.50 0.78
N LEU A 244 -2.63 12.68 1.32
CA LEU A 244 -1.66 13.47 2.06
C LEU A 244 -1.76 13.30 3.58
N ALA A 245 -2.83 12.66 4.07
CA ALA A 245 -3.02 12.43 5.49
C ALA A 245 -3.52 11.01 5.80
N ALA A 246 -4.77 10.67 5.47
CA ALA A 246 -5.39 9.46 6.01
C ALA A 246 -4.65 8.18 5.62
N PHE A 247 -4.32 7.99 4.34
CA PHE A 247 -3.61 6.79 3.85
C PHE A 247 -2.10 6.79 4.19
N ARG A 248 -1.60 7.82 4.89
CA ARG A 248 -0.23 7.87 5.42
C ARG A 248 -0.10 7.30 6.83
N PHE A 249 -1.17 6.73 7.39
CA PHE A 249 -1.07 5.91 8.61
C PHE A 249 -0.04 4.77 8.44
N GLY A 250 0.14 4.30 7.20
CA GLY A 250 1.13 3.28 6.84
C GLY A 250 2.56 3.60 7.30
N HIS A 251 2.93 4.88 7.42
CA HIS A 251 4.25 5.26 7.93
C HIS A 251 4.44 4.98 9.42
N SER A 252 3.35 4.90 10.19
CA SER A 252 3.36 4.65 11.64
C SER A 252 3.52 3.17 11.96
N ILE A 253 2.91 2.31 11.13
CA ILE A 253 2.89 0.86 11.35
C ILE A 253 4.19 0.13 10.89
N VAL A 254 5.16 0.86 10.36
CA VAL A 254 6.44 0.31 9.86
C VAL A 254 7.40 0.01 11.01
N ARG A 255 8.07 -1.15 10.96
CA ARG A 255 9.15 -1.52 11.88
C ARG A 255 10.54 -1.10 11.36
N PRO A 256 11.57 -1.03 12.23
CA PRO A 256 12.96 -0.82 11.82
C PRO A 256 13.51 -1.83 10.82
N GLY A 257 12.98 -3.06 10.79
CA GLY A 257 13.44 -4.14 9.93
C GLY A 257 12.67 -5.43 10.15
N TYR A 258 13.07 -6.48 9.43
CA TYR A 258 12.37 -7.75 9.42
C TYR A 258 13.32 -8.94 9.22
N ARG A 259 12.87 -10.13 9.61
CA ARG A 259 13.43 -11.41 9.21
C ARG A 259 12.64 -11.93 8.00
N LEU A 260 13.29 -12.14 6.85
CA LEU A 260 12.57 -12.51 5.62
C LEU A 260 12.12 -13.97 5.58
N ASN A 261 12.87 -14.87 6.21
CA ASN A 261 12.62 -16.31 6.28
C ASN A 261 13.34 -16.92 7.49
N GLY A 262 13.16 -18.22 7.73
CA GLY A 262 13.78 -18.93 8.87
C GLY A 262 15.31 -19.01 8.82
N ASP A 263 15.91 -18.91 7.63
CA ASP A 263 17.35 -19.07 7.43
C ASP A 263 18.12 -17.74 7.53
N LEU A 264 17.43 -16.62 7.32
CA LEU A 264 18.01 -15.28 7.38
C LEU A 264 17.87 -14.67 8.77
N HIS A 265 18.96 -14.06 9.24
CA HIS A 265 18.91 -13.18 10.40
C HIS A 265 18.13 -11.89 10.07
N PHE A 266 17.75 -11.18 11.12
CA PHE A 266 17.15 -9.85 11.01
C PHE A 266 17.92 -8.93 10.05
N ARG A 267 17.18 -8.17 9.25
CA ARG A 267 17.71 -7.16 8.32
C ARG A 267 17.00 -5.82 8.55
N PRO A 268 17.75 -4.71 8.69
CA PRO A 268 17.14 -3.39 8.79
C PRO A 268 16.41 -3.07 7.48
N LEU A 269 15.25 -2.40 7.59
CA LEU A 269 14.44 -2.02 6.44
C LEU A 269 15.19 -1.03 5.54
N LEU A 270 15.83 -0.04 6.16
CA LEU A 270 16.62 0.99 5.51
C LEU A 270 18.09 0.84 5.89
N PRO A 271 19.04 1.34 5.09
CA PRO A 271 20.43 1.43 5.50
C PRO A 271 20.56 2.46 6.64
N VAL A 272 20.46 2.00 7.88
CA VAL A 272 20.72 2.81 9.06
C VAL A 272 22.21 2.67 9.38
N ASP A 273 22.94 3.79 9.29
CA ASP A 273 24.38 3.87 9.50
C ASP A 273 25.23 3.00 8.54
N PHE A 274 25.69 3.61 7.43
CA PHE A 274 26.38 2.97 6.29
C PHE A 274 27.53 2.02 6.67
N ARG A 275 28.12 2.16 7.86
CA ARG A 275 29.25 1.34 8.32
C ARG A 275 28.86 -0.05 8.84
N ARG A 276 27.66 -0.22 9.42
CA ARG A 276 27.17 -1.53 9.91
C ARG A 276 26.36 -2.29 8.87
N SER A 277 25.59 -1.59 8.02
CA SER A 277 24.78 -2.22 6.97
C SER A 277 25.60 -2.95 5.90
N ALA A 278 26.90 -2.66 5.79
CA ALA A 278 27.78 -3.19 4.76
C ALA A 278 28.15 -4.68 4.91
N ARG A 279 28.01 -5.29 6.09
CA ARG A 279 28.37 -6.71 6.29
C ARG A 279 27.22 -7.69 6.06
N ASP A 280 25.99 -7.30 6.41
CA ASP A 280 24.81 -8.17 6.41
C ASP A 280 23.69 -7.74 5.44
N GLY A 281 23.75 -6.50 4.90
CA GLY A 281 22.75 -5.95 3.98
C GLY A 281 21.55 -5.29 4.67
N HIS A 282 20.64 -4.73 3.87
CA HIS A 282 19.39 -4.08 4.28
C HIS A 282 18.26 -4.41 3.29
N LEU A 283 17.01 -4.18 3.67
CA LEU A 283 15.84 -4.50 2.84
C LEU A 283 15.40 -3.38 1.88
N ALA A 284 16.11 -2.24 1.82
CA ALA A 284 15.85 -1.24 0.79
C ALA A 284 16.14 -1.84 -0.61
N GLY A 285 15.29 -1.52 -1.58
CA GLY A 285 15.40 -2.05 -2.94
C GLY A 285 16.37 -1.26 -3.81
N GLY A 286 16.19 -1.36 -5.13
CA GLY A 286 17.08 -0.71 -6.09
C GLY A 286 18.38 -1.48 -6.41
N ASP A 287 18.43 -2.77 -6.07
CA ASP A 287 19.50 -3.71 -6.45
C ASP A 287 18.90 -5.12 -6.64
N PHE A 288 19.66 -6.06 -7.20
CA PHE A 288 19.25 -7.47 -7.31
C PHE A 288 18.84 -8.04 -5.95
N LEU A 289 17.78 -8.85 -5.93
CA LEU A 289 17.45 -9.65 -4.76
C LEU A 289 18.61 -10.63 -4.50
N PRO A 290 19.29 -10.58 -3.34
CA PRO A 290 20.34 -11.55 -3.02
C PRO A 290 19.77 -12.97 -2.95
N THR A 291 20.61 -13.98 -3.22
CA THR A 291 20.13 -15.36 -3.08
C THR A 291 19.78 -15.66 -1.63
N ARG A 292 18.78 -16.53 -1.42
CA ARG A 292 18.23 -16.90 -0.10
C ARG A 292 17.40 -15.80 0.56
N TRP A 293 17.16 -14.67 -0.11
CA TRP A 293 16.28 -13.60 0.37
C TRP A 293 14.83 -13.77 -0.08
N ALA A 294 14.45 -14.97 -0.55
CA ALA A 294 13.06 -15.30 -0.76
C ALA A 294 12.24 -15.00 0.51
N VAL A 295 11.17 -14.25 0.33
CA VAL A 295 10.26 -13.88 1.42
C VAL A 295 9.38 -15.08 1.74
N ASP A 296 9.49 -15.59 2.96
CA ASP A 296 8.51 -16.52 3.48
C ASP A 296 7.27 -15.75 3.92
N TRP A 297 6.26 -15.66 3.05
CA TRP A 297 5.04 -14.93 3.32
C TRP A 297 4.23 -15.47 4.50
N SER A 298 4.45 -16.72 4.92
CA SER A 298 3.87 -17.25 6.17
C SER A 298 4.42 -16.53 7.41
N MET A 299 5.52 -15.80 7.27
CA MET A 299 6.09 -14.96 8.32
C MET A 299 5.61 -13.52 8.31
N PHE A 300 4.78 -13.13 7.35
CA PHE A 300 4.28 -11.74 7.22
C PHE A 300 2.77 -11.68 7.14
N LEU A 301 2.11 -12.79 6.83
CA LEU A 301 0.67 -12.87 6.64
C LEU A 301 0.15 -14.16 7.30
N THR A 302 -1.14 -14.15 7.64
CA THR A 302 -1.82 -15.29 8.26
C THR A 302 -3.29 -15.33 7.88
N ARG A 303 -3.84 -16.55 7.81
CA ARG A 303 -5.28 -16.80 7.66
C ARG A 303 -6.05 -16.67 8.97
N ASP A 304 -5.37 -16.67 10.10
CA ASP A 304 -5.98 -16.35 11.39
C ASP A 304 -5.55 -14.94 11.81
N GLU A 305 -6.30 -14.29 12.69
CA GLU A 305 -5.76 -13.12 13.39
C GLU A 305 -4.49 -13.55 14.14
N PRO A 306 -3.37 -12.81 14.03
CA PRO A 306 -2.19 -13.15 14.81
C PRO A 306 -2.57 -13.10 16.31
N ARG A 307 -2.32 -14.21 17.02
CA ARG A 307 -2.82 -14.40 18.39
C ARG A 307 -2.04 -13.54 19.38
N LYS A 308 -2.70 -13.16 20.48
CA LYS A 308 -2.15 -12.43 21.65
C LYS A 308 -1.03 -13.18 22.40
N GLU A 309 -0.81 -14.47 22.12
CA GLU A 309 0.31 -15.21 22.69
C GLU A 309 1.58 -14.72 22.03
N ILE A 310 2.32 -13.89 22.77
CA ILE A 310 3.64 -13.31 22.49
C ILE A 310 4.36 -14.15 21.43
N PRO A 311 4.60 -13.64 20.22
CA PRO A 311 5.42 -14.35 19.27
C PRO A 311 6.78 -14.54 19.94
N ASP A 312 7.09 -15.79 20.29
CA ASP A 312 8.43 -16.29 20.62
C ASP A 312 9.48 -15.62 19.69
N PRO A 313 10.76 -15.53 20.03
CA PRO A 313 11.81 -15.30 19.02
C PRO A 313 11.71 -16.21 17.76
N GLY A 314 10.98 -17.35 17.83
CA GLY A 314 10.54 -18.19 16.70
C GLY A 314 9.11 -17.94 16.16
N GLY A 315 8.40 -16.95 16.68
CA GLY A 315 7.04 -16.54 16.32
C GLY A 315 6.88 -16.48 14.81
N ARG A 316 5.99 -17.32 14.27
CA ARG A 316 5.90 -17.53 12.83
C ARG A 316 5.65 -16.21 12.11
N VAL A 317 4.67 -15.43 12.55
CA VAL A 317 4.24 -14.19 11.87
C VAL A 317 4.78 -12.94 12.57
N GLN A 318 5.45 -12.09 11.82
CA GLN A 318 5.84 -10.74 12.24
C GLN A 318 4.65 -9.79 12.14
N VAL A 319 4.50 -8.93 13.15
CA VAL A 319 3.40 -7.97 13.26
C VAL A 319 3.86 -6.55 13.02
N ALA A 320 2.94 -5.68 12.59
CA ALA A 320 3.21 -4.27 12.38
C ALA A 320 3.31 -3.50 13.71
N ARG A 321 3.82 -2.26 13.66
CA ARG A 321 3.65 -1.29 14.75
C ARG A 321 2.18 -0.86 14.84
N LEU A 322 1.76 -0.31 15.98
CA LEU A 322 0.48 0.37 16.15
C LEU A 322 0.44 1.64 15.28
N ILE A 323 -0.76 2.11 14.96
CA ILE A 323 -1.00 3.46 14.46
C ILE A 323 -0.80 4.42 15.64
N ASP A 324 0.46 4.79 15.85
CA ASP A 324 0.91 5.64 16.95
C ASP A 324 1.33 7.03 16.44
N ARG A 325 1.44 7.97 17.38
CA ARG A 325 1.94 9.34 17.22
C ARG A 325 3.43 9.38 16.90
N ARG A 326 4.16 8.33 17.27
CA ARG A 326 5.59 8.18 17.01
C ARG A 326 5.85 7.06 16.01
N LEU A 327 6.69 7.36 15.03
CA LEU A 327 7.13 6.45 13.98
C LEU A 327 8.47 5.83 14.37
N SER A 328 8.79 4.69 13.76
CA SER A 328 10.11 4.08 13.87
C SER A 328 11.24 5.09 13.60
N GLY A 329 12.33 4.97 14.37
CA GLY A 329 13.57 5.74 14.22
C GLY A 329 14.10 5.76 12.79
N ALA A 330 13.92 4.64 12.06
CA ALA A 330 14.32 4.51 10.66
C ALA A 330 13.63 5.55 9.75
N MET A 331 12.42 5.99 10.08
CA MET A 331 11.66 6.99 9.30
C MET A 331 12.21 8.42 9.47
N GLY A 332 13.04 8.67 10.49
CA GLY A 332 13.72 9.95 10.69
C GLY A 332 14.94 10.15 9.78
N GLN A 333 15.45 9.07 9.17
CA GLN A 333 16.69 9.05 8.41
C GLN A 333 16.56 8.24 7.11
N ILE A 334 15.53 8.51 6.30
CA ILE A 334 15.37 7.80 5.03
C ILE A 334 16.53 8.15 4.06
N PRO A 335 17.00 7.18 3.25
CA PRO A 335 18.04 7.43 2.26
C PRO A 335 17.67 8.58 1.31
N PRO A 336 18.65 9.36 0.82
CA PRO A 336 18.37 10.30 -0.25
C PRO A 336 17.76 9.57 -1.45
N ILE A 337 16.81 10.21 -2.12
CA ILE A 337 16.19 9.66 -3.34
C ILE A 337 17.33 9.33 -4.32
N PRO A 338 17.39 8.11 -4.89
CA PRO A 338 18.41 7.78 -5.88
C PRO A 338 18.40 8.81 -7.02
N PRO A 339 19.57 9.20 -7.56
CA PRO A 339 19.68 10.20 -8.61
C PRO A 339 18.92 9.85 -9.91
N MET A 340 18.43 8.61 -10.03
CA MET A 340 17.65 8.09 -11.15
C MET A 340 16.15 8.43 -11.09
N ALA A 341 15.63 8.93 -9.97
CA ALA A 341 14.30 9.54 -9.99
C ALA A 341 14.36 10.79 -10.89
N PRO A 342 13.41 11.00 -11.83
CA PRO A 342 13.41 12.15 -12.77
C PRO A 342 13.52 13.53 -12.08
N PHE A 343 13.32 13.57 -10.76
CA PHE A 343 13.20 14.74 -9.92
C PHE A 343 14.41 14.97 -8.98
N ALA A 344 15.47 14.16 -9.08
CA ALA A 344 16.64 14.28 -8.19
C ALA A 344 17.47 15.55 -8.42
N ARG A 345 17.36 16.20 -9.59
CA ARG A 345 18.19 17.34 -9.99
C ARG A 345 17.74 18.70 -9.43
N GLU A 346 16.51 18.84 -8.94
CA GLU A 346 15.96 20.13 -8.48
C GLU A 346 16.20 20.42 -6.99
N MET A 347 16.67 19.44 -6.21
CA MET A 347 16.82 19.61 -4.76
C MET A 347 18.26 19.94 -4.36
N ARG A 348 18.56 21.24 -4.21
CA ARG A 348 19.72 21.71 -3.43
C ARG A 348 19.31 22.78 -2.42
N HIS A 349 19.30 22.38 -1.15
CA HIS A 349 19.97 23.03 -0.01
C HIS A 349 19.59 22.39 1.35
N ASP A 350 18.65 21.43 1.37
CA ASP A 350 18.16 20.79 2.60
C ASP A 350 18.16 19.26 2.54
N GLU A 351 19.26 18.67 2.06
CA GLU A 351 19.45 17.21 1.97
C GLU A 351 19.26 16.47 3.30
N ARG A 352 19.34 17.17 4.44
CA ARG A 352 19.07 16.61 5.78
C ARG A 352 17.57 16.61 6.12
N LEU A 353 16.84 17.69 5.81
CA LEU A 353 15.40 17.78 6.05
C LEU A 353 14.60 16.83 5.13
N LEU A 354 15.15 16.46 3.97
CA LEU A 354 14.55 15.49 3.06
C LEU A 354 14.66 14.03 3.53
N ARG A 355 15.47 13.76 4.57
CA ARG A 355 15.59 12.43 5.19
C ARG A 355 14.60 12.21 6.32
N ASN A 356 13.93 13.26 6.81
CA ASN A 356 12.91 13.13 7.84
C ASN A 356 11.53 12.96 7.16
N LEU A 357 10.98 11.75 7.21
CA LEU A 357 9.69 11.41 6.60
C LEU A 357 8.52 12.19 7.22
N PRO A 358 8.41 12.35 8.56
CA PRO A 358 7.40 13.22 9.16
C PRO A 358 7.43 14.64 8.61
N LEU A 359 8.60 15.27 8.53
CA LEU A 359 8.78 16.63 8.04
C LEU A 359 8.29 16.77 6.60
N ARG A 360 8.66 15.82 5.73
CA ARG A 360 8.18 15.77 4.34
C ARG A 360 6.66 15.64 4.27
N THR A 361 6.07 14.84 5.15
CA THR A 361 4.63 14.63 5.19
C THR A 361 3.89 15.89 5.65
N LEU A 362 4.34 16.50 6.74
CA LEU A 362 3.76 17.74 7.28
C LEU A 362 3.88 18.90 6.32
N LYS A 363 5.07 19.13 5.73
CA LYS A 363 5.27 20.17 4.71
C LYS A 363 4.35 19.96 3.51
N ARG A 364 4.21 18.72 3.01
CA ARG A 364 3.29 18.41 1.90
C ARG A 364 1.83 18.70 2.26
N GLY A 365 1.38 18.35 3.47
CA GLY A 365 0.04 18.66 3.93
C GLY A 365 -0.25 20.16 3.98
N ARG A 366 0.67 20.94 4.55
CA ARG A 366 0.60 22.41 4.60
C ARG A 366 0.59 23.02 3.20
N ASP A 367 1.54 22.64 2.35
CA ASP A 367 1.71 23.21 1.00
C ASP A 367 0.49 22.96 0.11
N HIS A 368 -0.25 21.86 0.34
CA HIS A 368 -1.49 21.53 -0.36
C HIS A 368 -2.76 21.93 0.42
N LYS A 369 -2.61 22.79 1.43
CA LYS A 369 -3.70 23.46 2.11
C LYS A 369 -4.72 22.48 2.72
N LEU A 370 -4.23 21.43 3.40
CA LEU A 370 -5.13 20.53 4.13
C LEU A 370 -5.88 21.30 5.23
N PRO A 371 -7.17 20.97 5.48
CA PRO A 371 -7.91 21.49 6.63
C PRO A 371 -7.42 20.85 7.94
N SER A 372 -7.87 21.37 9.08
CA SER A 372 -7.68 20.70 10.36
C SER A 372 -8.58 19.47 10.47
N GLY A 373 -8.24 18.54 11.38
CA GLY A 373 -9.05 17.36 11.64
C GLY A 373 -10.46 17.70 12.13
N GLU A 374 -10.58 18.67 13.03
CA GLU A 374 -11.86 19.11 13.61
C GLU A 374 -12.76 19.75 12.53
N THR A 375 -12.17 20.57 11.66
CA THR A 375 -12.88 21.20 10.54
C THR A 375 -13.43 20.14 9.58
N LEU A 376 -12.60 19.14 9.26
CA LEU A 376 -12.97 18.07 8.35
C LEU A 376 -14.02 17.13 8.97
N ALA A 377 -13.88 16.81 10.26
CA ALA A 377 -14.86 16.00 11.00
C ALA A 377 -16.25 16.67 11.01
N ALA A 378 -16.29 17.97 11.29
CA ALA A 378 -17.53 18.75 11.26
C ALA A 378 -18.18 18.76 9.86
N GLU A 379 -17.39 18.91 8.79
CA GLU A 379 -17.92 18.87 7.42
C GLU A 379 -18.47 17.50 7.03
N LEU A 380 -17.81 16.42 7.46
CA LEU A 380 -18.24 15.04 7.16
C LEU A 380 -19.35 14.55 8.10
N GLY A 381 -19.68 15.30 9.15
CA GLY A 381 -20.68 14.92 10.13
C GLY A 381 -20.28 13.70 10.95
N VAL A 382 -18.97 13.47 11.13
CA VAL A 382 -18.45 12.39 11.98
C VAL A 382 -18.05 12.96 13.34
N PRO A 383 -18.10 12.16 14.43
CA PRO A 383 -17.65 12.59 15.75
C PRO A 383 -16.24 13.19 15.70
N SER A 384 -16.10 14.42 16.21
CA SER A 384 -14.78 15.05 16.32
C SER A 384 -13.99 14.41 17.45
N HIS A 385 -12.72 14.15 17.20
CA HIS A 385 -11.74 13.79 18.21
C HIS A 385 -11.22 15.04 18.93
N THR A 386 -10.89 14.90 20.22
CA THR A 386 -10.22 15.96 20.97
C THR A 386 -8.73 15.65 21.00
N PRO A 387 -7.90 16.34 20.19
CA PRO A 387 -6.51 15.96 20.05
C PRO A 387 -5.71 16.21 21.34
N SER A 388 -4.72 15.34 21.61
CA SER A 388 -3.80 15.49 22.76
C SER A 388 -3.03 16.82 22.75
N ARG A 389 -2.82 17.38 21.55
CA ARG A 389 -2.20 18.68 21.31
C ARG A 389 -3.14 19.54 20.46
N LYS A 390 -3.39 20.79 20.87
CA LYS A 390 -4.19 21.72 20.07
C LYS A 390 -3.48 22.07 18.77
N GLY A 391 -4.25 22.14 17.67
CA GLY A 391 -3.75 22.58 16.38
C GLY A 391 -2.88 21.55 15.66
N LEU A 392 -3.03 20.26 15.96
CA LEU A 392 -2.37 19.21 15.18
C LEU A 392 -2.75 19.33 13.69
N PRO A 393 -1.76 19.23 12.78
CA PRO A 393 -2.04 19.06 11.35
C PRO A 393 -2.82 17.77 11.10
N LEU A 394 -3.56 17.69 9.98
CA LEU A 394 -4.47 16.57 9.70
C LEU A 394 -3.82 15.18 9.87
N TRP A 395 -2.61 14.95 9.35
CA TRP A 395 -1.98 13.63 9.47
C TRP A 395 -1.69 13.21 10.94
N PRO A 396 -0.97 14.01 11.76
CA PRO A 396 -0.83 13.75 13.19
C PRO A 396 -2.15 13.68 13.95
N TYR A 397 -3.15 14.48 13.58
CA TYR A 397 -4.48 14.40 14.19
C TYR A 397 -5.10 13.01 13.98
N LEU A 398 -4.98 12.43 12.78
CA LEU A 398 -5.51 11.09 12.49
C LEU A 398 -4.74 9.98 13.20
N LEU A 399 -3.44 10.14 13.42
CA LEU A 399 -2.65 9.20 14.24
C LEU A 399 -3.04 9.29 15.72
N ASP A 400 -3.21 10.52 16.22
CA ASP A 400 -3.69 10.80 17.58
C ASP A 400 -5.09 10.22 17.81
N GLU A 401 -5.99 10.39 16.85
CA GLU A 401 -7.34 9.84 16.84
C GLU A 401 -7.32 8.30 16.90
N ALA A 402 -6.53 7.65 16.03
CA ALA A 402 -6.40 6.19 16.03
C ALA A 402 -5.87 5.67 17.37
N PHE A 403 -4.86 6.32 17.93
CA PHE A 403 -4.28 5.95 19.22
C PHE A 403 -5.32 6.05 20.35
N GLU A 404 -6.04 7.16 20.45
CA GLU A 404 -7.00 7.38 21.54
C GLU A 404 -8.27 6.52 21.41
N GLN A 405 -8.74 6.24 20.18
CA GLN A 405 -10.00 5.51 19.98
C GLN A 405 -9.84 3.99 19.94
N SER A 406 -8.70 3.48 19.47
CA SER A 406 -8.48 2.02 19.30
C SER A 406 -7.22 1.49 19.98
N GLY A 407 -6.47 2.35 20.68
CA GLY A 407 -5.10 2.04 21.10
C GLY A 407 -4.15 1.90 19.91
N GLY A 408 -4.47 2.49 18.75
CA GLY A 408 -3.68 2.39 17.52
C GLY A 408 -3.83 1.07 16.77
N ARG A 409 -4.81 0.23 17.11
CA ARG A 409 -5.04 -1.06 16.42
C ARG A 409 -5.65 -0.90 15.04
N THR A 410 -6.53 0.09 14.89
CA THR A 410 -7.18 0.48 13.63
C THR A 410 -7.14 2.00 13.49
N LEU A 411 -7.49 2.50 12.31
CA LEU A 411 -7.80 3.91 12.12
C LEU A 411 -8.91 4.34 13.09
N GLY A 412 -8.89 5.62 13.46
CA GLY A 412 -9.99 6.27 14.16
C GLY A 412 -11.12 6.68 13.20
N CYS A 413 -12.19 7.22 13.77
CA CYS A 413 -13.44 7.51 13.06
C CYS A 413 -13.25 8.37 11.79
N LEU A 414 -12.56 9.51 11.89
CA LEU A 414 -12.32 10.38 10.74
C LEU A 414 -11.39 9.70 9.71
N GLY A 415 -10.33 9.04 10.19
CA GLY A 415 -9.40 8.31 9.33
C GLY A 415 -10.08 7.22 8.51
N SER A 416 -10.89 6.39 9.17
CA SER A 416 -11.68 5.34 8.54
C SER A 416 -12.69 5.89 7.55
N CYS A 417 -13.39 6.97 7.90
CA CYS A 417 -14.33 7.65 7.01
C CYS A 417 -13.66 8.07 5.70
N ILE A 418 -12.51 8.73 5.78
CA ILE A 418 -11.76 9.20 4.60
C ILE A 418 -11.32 8.04 3.71
N VAL A 419 -10.78 6.98 4.31
CA VAL A 419 -10.27 5.81 3.58
C VAL A 419 -11.42 5.05 2.92
N LEU A 420 -12.46 4.72 3.69
CA LEU A 420 -13.61 3.96 3.19
C LEU A 420 -14.35 4.71 2.07
N ASP A 421 -14.66 6.00 2.29
CA ASP A 421 -15.35 6.83 1.33
C ASP A 421 -14.59 6.93 0.00
N THR A 422 -13.27 7.10 0.06
CA THR A 422 -12.42 7.20 -1.13
C THR A 422 -12.41 5.88 -1.91
N CYS A 423 -12.14 4.76 -1.23
CA CYS A 423 -12.05 3.45 -1.87
C CYS A 423 -13.40 3.03 -2.49
N LEU A 424 -14.51 3.16 -1.75
CA LEU A 424 -15.84 2.82 -2.26
C LEU A 424 -16.24 3.72 -3.45
N LYS A 425 -15.90 5.00 -3.43
CA LYS A 425 -16.21 5.89 -4.57
C LYS A 425 -15.44 5.54 -5.83
N ILE A 426 -14.18 5.14 -5.70
CA ILE A 426 -13.39 4.69 -6.85
C ILE A 426 -14.05 3.43 -7.44
N LEU A 427 -14.26 2.41 -6.60
CA LEU A 427 -14.75 1.10 -7.04
C LEU A 427 -16.21 1.11 -7.50
N SER A 428 -17.10 1.87 -6.86
CA SER A 428 -18.52 1.92 -7.22
C SER A 428 -18.81 2.76 -8.47
N LYS A 429 -17.89 3.65 -8.86
CA LYS A 429 -18.00 4.49 -10.07
C LYS A 429 -17.20 3.98 -11.26
N ASP A 430 -16.21 3.13 -11.02
CA ASP A 430 -15.46 2.52 -12.10
C ASP A 430 -16.27 1.40 -12.79
N ALA A 431 -16.57 1.57 -14.08
CA ALA A 431 -17.26 0.57 -14.89
C ALA A 431 -16.51 -0.76 -15.02
N SER A 432 -15.18 -0.76 -14.90
CA SER A 432 -14.37 -1.99 -14.92
C SER A 432 -14.28 -2.71 -13.58
N SER A 433 -14.71 -2.08 -12.48
CA SER A 433 -14.73 -2.70 -11.15
C SER A 433 -15.67 -3.90 -11.12
N PHE A 434 -15.29 -4.97 -10.40
CA PHE A 434 -16.16 -6.14 -10.27
C PHE A 434 -17.51 -5.77 -9.65
N LEU A 435 -17.57 -4.78 -8.75
CA LEU A 435 -18.83 -4.31 -8.16
C LEU A 435 -19.87 -3.82 -9.19
N ARG A 436 -19.42 -3.43 -10.39
CA ARG A 436 -20.31 -3.03 -11.49
C ARG A 436 -20.35 -4.04 -12.62
N ALA A 437 -19.18 -4.56 -13.00
CA ALA A 437 -19.02 -5.42 -14.16
C ALA A 437 -19.48 -6.86 -13.89
N ASN A 438 -19.24 -7.38 -12.69
CA ASN A 438 -19.66 -8.69 -12.23
C ASN A 438 -19.80 -8.72 -10.69
N PRO A 439 -20.92 -8.24 -10.13
CA PRO A 439 -21.10 -8.12 -8.68
C PRO A 439 -21.14 -9.47 -7.95
N GLU A 440 -21.34 -10.57 -8.68
CA GLU A 440 -21.29 -11.95 -8.19
C GLU A 440 -19.90 -12.56 -8.33
N PHE A 441 -18.90 -11.76 -8.73
CA PHE A 441 -17.53 -12.23 -8.89
C PHE A 441 -17.00 -12.84 -7.59
N ILE A 442 -16.49 -14.07 -7.72
CA ILE A 442 -15.74 -14.76 -6.69
C ILE A 442 -14.36 -15.05 -7.28
N PRO A 443 -13.26 -14.67 -6.59
CA PRO A 443 -11.93 -15.00 -7.06
C PRO A 443 -11.73 -16.50 -7.20
N THR A 444 -11.02 -16.92 -8.24
CA THR A 444 -10.61 -18.31 -8.42
C THR A 444 -9.13 -18.48 -8.10
N VAL A 445 -8.77 -19.54 -7.39
CA VAL A 445 -7.38 -19.90 -7.10
C VAL A 445 -7.17 -21.37 -7.39
N GLY A 446 -6.29 -21.67 -8.35
CA GLY A 446 -6.07 -23.03 -8.83
C GLY A 446 -7.34 -23.68 -9.39
N GLY A 447 -8.21 -22.90 -10.04
CA GLY A 447 -9.46 -23.36 -10.63
C GLY A 447 -10.59 -23.63 -9.63
N ARG A 448 -10.50 -23.12 -8.39
CA ARG A 448 -11.57 -23.23 -7.39
C ARG A 448 -11.96 -21.87 -6.82
N ASP A 449 -13.26 -21.66 -6.64
CA ASP A 449 -13.83 -20.48 -5.99
C ASP A 449 -13.28 -20.31 -4.57
N ARG A 450 -12.90 -19.07 -4.24
CA ARG A 450 -12.42 -18.69 -2.90
C ARG A 450 -13.23 -17.51 -2.36
N LYS A 451 -14.29 -17.83 -1.62
CA LYS A 451 -15.13 -16.84 -0.91
C LYS A 451 -14.46 -16.18 0.29
N GLU A 452 -13.27 -16.64 0.68
CA GLU A 452 -12.46 -16.12 1.77
C GLU A 452 -11.01 -15.95 1.30
N LEU A 453 -10.83 -15.39 0.10
CA LEU A 453 -9.49 -15.13 -0.43
C LEU A 453 -8.78 -14.08 0.45
N ARG A 454 -7.55 -14.40 0.86
CA ARG A 454 -6.67 -13.47 1.55
C ARG A 454 -5.39 -13.25 0.77
N LEU A 455 -4.68 -12.17 1.05
CA LEU A 455 -3.43 -11.83 0.36
C LEU A 455 -2.39 -12.96 0.43
N ILE A 456 -2.33 -13.68 1.55
CA ILE A 456 -1.43 -14.83 1.72
C ILE A 456 -1.68 -15.92 0.67
N ASP A 457 -2.94 -16.13 0.26
CA ASP A 457 -3.28 -17.14 -0.74
C ASP A 457 -2.68 -16.81 -2.11
N LEU A 458 -2.52 -15.51 -2.42
CA LEU A 458 -1.91 -15.04 -3.67
C LEU A 458 -0.38 -15.10 -3.65
N LEU A 459 0.23 -14.83 -2.49
CA LEU A 459 1.68 -14.69 -2.36
C LEU A 459 2.40 -16.00 -1.99
N GLN A 460 1.69 -17.03 -1.51
CA GLN A 460 2.31 -18.30 -1.17
C GLN A 460 2.67 -19.16 -2.40
N PRO A 461 3.74 -19.97 -2.30
CA PRO A 461 4.06 -20.99 -3.30
C PRO A 461 2.87 -21.94 -3.50
N GLY A 462 2.36 -22.02 -4.73
CA GLY A 462 1.18 -22.84 -5.08
C GLY A 462 0.01 -22.04 -5.68
N PHE A 463 0.03 -20.71 -5.58
CA PHE A 463 -0.77 -19.85 -6.47
C PHE A 463 -0.20 -19.82 -7.90
N GLU A 464 1.06 -20.22 -8.11
CA GLU A 464 1.86 -20.03 -9.33
C GLU A 464 1.77 -21.08 -10.42
#